data_AF-A0AAD4HII5-F1
#
_entry.id   AF-A0AAD4HII5-F1
#
_cell.length_a   1.000
_cell.length_b   1.000
_cell.length_c   1.000
_cell.angle_alpha   90.00
_cell.angle_beta   90.00
_cell.angle_gamma   90.00
#
_symmetry.space_group_name_H-M   'P 1'
#
loop_
_entity.id
_entity.type
_entity.pdbx_description
1 polymer ?
#
loop_
_entity_poly.entity_id
_entity_poly.type
_entity_poly.pdbx_seq_one_letter_code
_entity_poly.pdbx_strand_id
1 'polypeptide(L)'
;LHRGELLDIYQLTIDKAPTMAEIRLRLTENEVSTNGRTGAVSWLIEGINIENAQDGLRSSIRQLPEDPTASQRILMEEKRQKLLSRINKFHETALVMTNGMELEEGAGLHQDDPELCLEEADGSNFLGIEELGEDSILDVGDDADSPAEVAELWMP
;
A
#
# COMPACT_ATOMS: atom_id res chain seq x y z
N LEU A 1 -8.32 37.04 -36.08
CA LEU A 1 -7.66 35.85 -35.49
C LEU A 1 -7.63 36.04 -33.98
N HIS A 2 -8.49 35.38 -33.18
CA HIS A 2 -8.36 35.37 -31.70
C HIS A 2 -8.82 34.02 -31.09
N ARG A 3 -8.81 32.93 -31.86
CA ARG A 3 -9.38 31.64 -31.42
C ARG A 3 -8.39 30.73 -30.67
N GLY A 4 -7.17 31.21 -30.38
CA GLY A 4 -6.08 30.40 -29.81
C GLY A 4 -5.53 30.88 -28.47
N GLU A 5 -5.86 32.09 -28.01
CA GLU A 5 -5.27 32.67 -26.79
C GLU A 5 -5.89 32.10 -25.49
N LEU A 6 -7.10 31.52 -25.55
CA LEU A 6 -7.74 30.88 -24.39
C LEU A 6 -7.23 29.45 -24.10
N LEU A 7 -6.36 28.88 -24.93
CA LEU A 7 -5.80 27.53 -24.71
C LEU A 7 -4.63 27.51 -23.70
N ASP A 8 -4.16 28.67 -23.26
CA ASP A 8 -3.07 28.79 -22.26
C ASP A 8 -3.49 28.33 -20.85
N ILE A 9 -4.80 28.24 -20.57
CA ILE A 9 -5.31 27.75 -19.27
C ILE A 9 -5.07 26.26 -19.03
N TYR A 10 -4.70 25.50 -20.08
CA TYR A 10 -4.34 24.09 -19.98
C TYR A 10 -2.84 23.86 -19.87
N GLN A 11 -2.01 24.90 -19.95
CA GLN A 11 -0.59 24.82 -19.62
C GLN A 11 -0.41 24.89 -18.11
N LEU A 12 -0.79 23.80 -17.44
CA LEU A 12 -0.50 23.61 -16.03
C LEU A 12 0.99 23.32 -15.88
N THR A 13 1.77 24.33 -15.47
CA THR A 13 3.12 24.11 -14.93
C THR A 13 2.97 23.49 -13.55
N ILE A 14 2.76 22.18 -13.50
CA ILE A 14 2.78 21.45 -12.24
C ILE A 14 4.24 21.32 -11.84
N ASP A 15 4.64 22.05 -10.80
CA ASP A 15 5.95 21.89 -10.19
C ASP A 15 6.15 20.43 -9.79
N LYS A 16 7.27 19.85 -10.22
CA LYS A 16 7.59 18.46 -9.91
C LYS A 16 7.69 18.32 -8.39
N ALA A 17 6.87 17.43 -7.83
CA ALA A 17 6.94 17.11 -6.41
C ALA A 17 8.35 16.60 -6.06
N PRO A 18 8.91 17.03 -4.91
CA PRO A 18 10.22 16.59 -4.49
C PRO A 18 10.22 15.09 -4.23
N THR A 19 11.31 14.42 -4.57
CA THR A 19 11.43 12.98 -4.31
C THR A 19 11.65 12.72 -2.82
N MET A 20 11.33 11.51 -2.35
CA MET A 20 11.62 11.13 -0.96
C MET A 20 13.11 11.26 -0.63
N ALA A 21 13.99 11.00 -1.59
CA ALA A 21 15.43 11.20 -1.42
C ALA A 21 15.79 12.68 -1.22
N GLU A 22 15.19 13.59 -1.98
CA GLU A 22 15.38 15.03 -1.83
C GLU A 22 14.83 15.55 -0.50
N ILE A 23 13.68 15.05 -0.06
CA ILE A 23 13.10 15.39 1.25
C ILE A 23 14.05 14.94 2.37
N ARG A 24 14.54 13.69 2.31
CA ARG A 24 15.48 13.16 3.29
C ARG A 24 16.76 13.98 3.34
N LEU A 25 17.34 14.31 2.18
CA LEU A 25 18.53 15.16 2.10
C LEU A 25 18.30 16.51 2.78
N ARG A 26 17.21 17.21 2.42
CA ARG A 26 16.86 18.50 3.02
C ARG A 26 16.66 18.41 4.54
N LEU A 27 16.02 17.35 5.02
CA LEU A 27 15.80 17.15 6.45
C LEU A 27 17.12 16.90 7.19
N THR A 28 18.01 16.09 6.62
CA THR A 28 19.33 15.82 7.21
C THR A 28 20.24 17.05 7.16
N GLU A 29 20.21 17.85 6.09
CA GLU A 29 20.95 19.11 6.00
C GLU A 29 20.47 20.15 7.02
N ASN A 30 19.17 20.20 7.25
CA ASN A 30 18.55 21.10 8.22
C ASN A 30 18.54 20.53 9.65
N GLU A 31 19.13 19.36 9.88
CA GLU A 31 19.14 18.73 11.19
C GLU A 31 20.03 19.52 12.16
N VAL A 32 19.39 20.35 12.99
CA VAL A 32 20.06 21.05 14.07
C VAL A 32 20.26 20.08 15.23
N SER A 33 21.52 19.89 15.65
CA SER A 33 21.81 19.08 16.82
C SER A 33 21.34 19.77 18.09
N THR A 34 20.09 19.55 18.48
CA THR A 34 19.61 19.92 19.81
C THR A 34 20.27 18.99 20.82
N ASN A 35 21.08 19.57 21.72
CA ASN A 35 21.75 18.85 22.82
C ASN A 35 22.80 17.80 22.39
N GLY A 36 23.42 17.94 21.21
CA GLY A 36 24.43 16.98 20.73
C GLY A 36 23.84 15.67 20.19
N ARG A 37 22.51 15.60 20.04
CA ARG A 37 21.80 14.48 19.43
C ARG A 37 21.64 14.75 17.93
N THR A 38 21.96 13.76 17.11
CA THR A 38 21.83 13.77 15.64
C THR A 38 21.33 12.40 15.20
N GLY A 39 20.62 12.31 14.08
CA GLY A 39 20.03 11.07 13.58
C GLY A 39 18.53 10.95 13.83
N ALA A 40 17.85 12.03 14.21
CA ALA A 40 16.38 12.06 14.33
C ALA A 40 15.72 11.79 12.97
N VAL A 41 16.28 12.35 11.90
CA VAL A 41 15.80 12.10 10.52
C VAL A 41 15.98 10.63 10.14
N SER A 42 17.14 10.04 10.47
CA SER A 42 17.37 8.61 10.23
C SER A 42 16.43 7.72 11.04
N TRP A 43 16.12 8.10 12.28
CA TRP A 43 15.17 7.39 13.12
C TRP A 43 13.75 7.45 12.54
N LEU A 44 13.27 8.63 12.13
CA LEU A 44 11.97 8.78 11.47
C LEU A 44 11.87 7.96 10.18
N ILE A 45 12.91 7.96 9.36
CA ILE A 45 12.97 7.13 8.14
C ILE A 45 12.85 5.65 8.49
N GLU A 46 13.48 5.20 9.57
CA GLU A 46 13.38 3.80 10.01
C GLU A 46 11.95 3.47 10.48
N GLY A 47 11.26 4.40 11.15
CA GLY A 47 9.84 4.26 11.49
C GLY A 47 8.97 4.03 10.24
N ILE A 48 9.12 4.88 9.22
CA ILE A 48 8.42 4.73 7.94
C ILE A 48 8.75 3.38 7.27
N ASN A 49 10.02 2.94 7.35
CA ASN A 49 10.41 1.64 6.79
C ASN A 49 9.85 0.45 7.58
N ILE A 50 9.50 0.63 8.86
CA ILE A 50 8.83 -0.37 9.70
C ILE A 50 7.36 -0.47 9.29
N GLU A 51 6.67 0.67 9.10
CA GLU A 51 5.28 0.71 8.60
C GLU A 51 5.15 0.02 7.24
N ASN A 52 6.03 0.36 6.29
CA ASN A 52 6.07 -0.32 4.98
C ASN A 52 6.30 -1.84 5.12
N ALA A 53 7.09 -2.28 6.11
CA ALA A 53 7.32 -3.69 6.37
C ALA A 53 6.11 -4.38 7.04
N GLN A 54 5.37 -3.66 7.88
CA GLN A 54 4.08 -4.12 8.43
C GLN A 54 3.07 -4.32 7.30
N ASP A 55 2.94 -3.37 6.38
CA ASP A 55 2.01 -3.47 5.25
C ASP A 55 2.41 -4.58 4.28
N GLY A 56 3.70 -4.72 3.99
CA GLY A 56 4.22 -5.83 3.20
C GLY A 56 3.96 -7.20 3.84
N LEU A 57 4.02 -7.30 5.17
CA LEU A 57 3.67 -8.51 5.91
C LEU A 57 2.16 -8.78 5.88
N ARG A 58 1.32 -7.77 6.12
CA ARG A 58 -0.15 -7.87 6.02
C ARG A 58 -0.55 -8.37 4.62
N SER A 59 -0.02 -7.75 3.57
CA SER A 59 -0.25 -8.19 2.19
C SER A 59 0.22 -9.63 1.95
N SER A 60 1.38 -10.03 2.49
CA SER A 60 1.88 -11.40 2.35
C SER A 60 0.96 -12.43 3.02
N ILE A 61 0.37 -12.07 4.16
CA ILE A 61 -0.56 -12.93 4.90
C ILE A 61 -1.91 -13.03 4.17
N ARG A 62 -2.42 -11.92 3.60
CA ARG A 62 -3.66 -11.93 2.81
C ARG A 62 -3.57 -12.75 1.53
N GLN A 63 -2.38 -12.81 0.92
CA GLN A 63 -2.13 -13.62 -0.29
C GLN A 63 -1.87 -15.11 0.01
N LEU A 64 -1.91 -15.52 1.27
CA LEU A 64 -1.65 -16.89 1.65
C LEU A 64 -2.87 -17.77 1.31
N PRO A 65 -2.68 -18.99 0.78
CA PRO A 65 -3.80 -19.91 0.57
C PRO A 65 -4.45 -20.30 1.91
N GLU A 66 -5.70 -20.76 1.86
CA GLU A 66 -6.48 -21.22 3.02
C GLU A 66 -5.72 -22.25 3.87
N ASP A 67 -5.02 -23.18 3.20
CA ASP A 67 -4.14 -24.18 3.82
C ASP A 67 -2.66 -23.93 3.47
N PRO A 68 -1.96 -23.06 4.22
CA PRO A 68 -0.58 -22.73 3.92
C PRO A 68 0.37 -23.86 4.33
N THR A 69 1.31 -24.16 3.43
CA THR A 69 2.36 -25.17 3.64
C THR A 69 3.28 -24.77 4.80
N ALA A 70 3.89 -25.74 5.47
CA ALA A 70 4.84 -25.48 6.57
C ALA A 70 5.95 -24.49 6.18
N SER A 71 6.48 -24.57 4.96
CA SER A 71 7.47 -23.62 4.43
C SER A 71 6.96 -22.18 4.35
N GLN A 72 5.72 -22.00 3.89
CA GLN A 72 5.07 -20.68 3.80
C GLN A 72 4.82 -20.10 5.20
N ARG A 73 4.40 -20.93 6.16
CA ARG A 73 4.23 -20.54 7.56
C ARG A 73 5.56 -20.11 8.19
N ILE A 74 6.64 -20.86 7.95
CA ILE A 74 7.98 -20.52 8.42
C ILE A 74 8.41 -19.16 7.86
N LEU A 75 8.22 -18.92 6.56
CA LEU A 75 8.58 -17.64 5.93
C LEU A 75 7.82 -16.46 6.55
N MET A 76 6.52 -16.62 6.84
CA MET A 76 5.75 -15.58 7.55
C MET A 76 6.28 -15.33 8.94
N GLU A 77 6.66 -16.38 9.66
CA GLU A 77 7.20 -16.26 11.00
C GLU A 77 8.57 -15.58 11.02
N GLU A 78 9.45 -15.91 10.07
CA GLU A 78 10.73 -15.21 9.90
C GLU A 78 10.53 -13.72 9.61
N LYS A 79 9.55 -13.37 8.75
CA LYS A 79 9.20 -11.97 8.49
C LYS A 79 8.69 -11.27 9.76
N ARG A 80 7.84 -11.92 10.56
CA ARG A 80 7.35 -11.40 11.85
C ARG A 80 8.49 -11.16 12.83
N GLN A 81 9.38 -12.14 13.01
CA GLN A 81 10.51 -12.04 13.93
C GLN A 81 11.48 -10.92 13.54
N LYS A 82 11.77 -10.80 12.24
CA LYS A 82 12.61 -9.72 11.71
C LYS A 82 11.98 -8.35 11.96
N LEU A 83 10.67 -8.22 11.73
CA LEU A 83 9.93 -6.99 11.98
C LEU A 83 9.93 -6.62 13.47
N LEU A 84 9.65 -7.59 14.35
CA LEU A 84 9.66 -7.39 15.80
C LEU A 84 11.04 -6.91 16.30
N SER A 85 12.12 -7.49 15.75
CA SER A 85 13.49 -7.08 16.08
C SER A 85 13.76 -5.62 15.70
N ARG A 86 13.26 -5.17 14.53
CA ARG A 86 13.38 -3.78 14.09
C ARG A 86 12.56 -2.83 14.95
N ILE A 87 11.34 -3.22 15.33
CA ILE A 87 10.47 -2.45 16.24
C ILE A 87 11.16 -2.26 17.60
N ASN A 88 11.70 -3.34 18.18
CA ASN A 88 12.40 -3.25 19.47
C ASN A 88 13.60 -2.29 19.40
N LYS A 89 14.43 -2.41 18.37
CA LYS A 89 15.56 -1.50 18.15
C LYS A 89 15.12 -0.05 17.92
N PHE A 90 14.00 0.13 17.23
CA PHE A 90 13.40 1.45 17.01
C PHE A 90 12.96 2.09 18.33
N HIS A 91 12.31 1.33 19.23
CA HIS A 91 11.93 1.80 20.56
C HIS A 91 13.14 2.09 21.46
N GLU A 92 14.17 1.26 21.44
CA GLU A 92 15.43 1.52 22.15
C GLU A 92 16.07 2.85 21.71
N THR A 93 16.08 3.09 20.39
CA THR A 93 16.58 4.34 19.81
C THR A 93 15.69 5.53 20.18
N ALA A 94 14.37 5.32 20.20
CA ALA A 94 13.39 6.34 20.58
C ALA A 94 13.66 6.85 22.00
N LEU A 95 13.85 5.94 22.96
CA LEU A 95 14.15 6.29 24.36
C LEU A 95 15.39 7.18 24.47
N VAL A 96 16.44 6.92 23.70
CA VAL A 96 17.64 7.77 23.70
C VAL A 96 17.35 9.17 23.14
N MET A 97 16.55 9.26 22.09
CA MET A 97 16.20 10.53 21.44
C MET A 97 15.26 11.38 22.30
N THR A 98 14.22 10.76 22.86
CA THR A 98 13.17 11.42 23.64
C THR A 98 13.52 11.57 25.12
N ASN A 99 14.66 11.05 25.59
CA ASN A 99 15.08 11.22 26.98
C ASN A 99 15.17 12.72 27.35
N GLY A 100 14.31 13.15 28.28
CA GLY A 100 14.15 14.55 28.69
C GLY A 100 13.04 15.33 27.97
N MET A 101 12.27 14.69 27.08
CA MET A 101 11.02 15.23 26.55
C MET A 101 9.87 14.73 27.45
N GLU A 102 9.12 15.64 28.06
CA GLU A 102 7.88 15.29 28.76
C GLU A 102 6.82 14.95 27.70
N LEU A 103 6.61 13.65 27.46
CA LEU A 103 5.50 13.16 26.65
C LEU A 103 4.26 13.12 27.54
N GLU A 104 3.27 13.95 27.23
CA GLU A 104 1.99 13.97 27.95
C GLU A 104 1.34 12.58 27.87
N GLU A 105 1.03 12.00 29.04
CA GLU A 105 0.67 10.58 29.25
C GLU A 105 -0.70 10.17 28.65
N GLY A 106 -1.25 10.96 27.73
CA GLY A 106 -2.58 10.79 27.13
C GLY A 106 -2.61 10.18 25.72
N ALA A 107 -1.47 9.94 25.07
CA ALA A 107 -1.40 9.52 23.66
C ALA A 107 -1.29 7.99 23.45
N GLY A 108 -1.60 7.17 24.45
CA GLY A 108 -1.52 5.70 24.37
C GLY A 108 -2.69 5.02 23.65
N LEU A 109 -3.64 5.79 23.11
CA LEU A 109 -4.69 5.21 22.27
C LEU A 109 -4.09 4.86 20.91
N HIS A 110 -4.09 3.57 20.60
CA HIS A 110 -3.86 3.02 19.27
C HIS A 110 -4.66 3.86 18.25
N GLN A 111 -3.97 4.69 17.45
CA GLN A 111 -4.65 5.60 16.51
C GLN A 111 -5.28 4.85 15.34
N ASP A 112 -4.83 3.62 15.08
CA ASP A 112 -5.44 2.79 14.05
C ASP A 112 -6.73 2.19 14.61
N ASP A 113 -7.85 2.56 13.99
CA ASP A 113 -9.12 1.88 14.16
C ASP A 113 -8.99 0.44 13.60
N PRO A 114 -9.17 -0.61 14.42
CA PRO A 114 -9.11 -1.98 13.94
C PRO A 114 -10.13 -2.29 12.83
N GLU A 115 -11.21 -1.50 12.70
CA GLU A 115 -12.17 -1.65 11.60
C GLU A 115 -11.59 -1.21 10.24
N LEU A 116 -10.66 -0.25 10.18
CA LEU A 116 -10.02 0.15 8.92
C LEU A 116 -9.04 -0.91 8.36
N CYS A 117 -8.73 -1.93 9.15
CA CYS A 117 -7.97 -3.11 8.72
C CYS A 117 -8.86 -4.27 8.23
N LEU A 118 -10.20 -4.18 8.39
CA LEU A 118 -11.12 -5.14 7.82
C LEU A 118 -11.14 -5.01 6.30
N GLU A 119 -11.17 -6.16 5.66
CA GLU A 119 -10.94 -6.33 4.23
C GLU A 119 -12.06 -5.69 3.42
N GLU A 120 -11.71 -5.08 2.28
CA GLU A 120 -12.58 -5.16 1.11
C GLU A 120 -12.67 -6.62 0.70
N ALA A 121 -13.46 -7.38 1.46
CA ALA A 121 -13.95 -8.68 1.06
C ALA A 121 -15.06 -8.43 0.03
N ASP A 122 -14.91 -9.11 -1.09
CA ASP A 122 -15.85 -9.30 -2.18
C ASP A 122 -16.01 -8.13 -3.17
N GLY A 123 -15.27 -8.27 -4.28
CA GLY A 123 -15.59 -7.69 -5.58
C GLY A 123 -16.90 -8.24 -6.15
N SER A 124 -18.01 -8.09 -5.44
CA SER A 124 -19.36 -8.45 -5.90
C SER A 124 -20.41 -7.69 -5.10
N ASN A 125 -20.51 -6.38 -5.34
CA ASN A 125 -21.76 -5.60 -5.22
C ASN A 125 -21.57 -4.17 -5.75
N PHE A 126 -21.39 -4.04 -7.06
CA PHE A 126 -21.85 -2.83 -7.76
C PHE A 126 -23.37 -2.93 -7.88
N LEU A 127 -24.09 -2.49 -6.85
CA LEU A 127 -25.54 -2.39 -6.88
C LEU A 127 -25.95 -0.95 -7.22
N GLY A 128 -26.71 -0.81 -8.31
CA GLY A 128 -27.73 0.23 -8.38
C GLY A 128 -27.77 1.07 -9.65
N ILE A 129 -28.03 0.47 -10.81
CA ILE A 129 -28.93 1.08 -11.79
C ILE A 129 -29.86 -0.04 -12.32
N GLU A 130 -31.06 -0.11 -11.77
CA GLU A 130 -32.20 -0.73 -12.46
C GLU A 130 -32.65 0.21 -13.59
N GLU A 131 -32.97 -0.35 -14.77
CA GLU A 131 -34.30 -0.30 -15.40
C GLU A 131 -34.26 -0.26 -16.94
N LEU A 132 -35.22 -0.99 -17.52
CA LEU A 132 -35.75 -0.98 -18.90
C LEU A 132 -34.89 -1.75 -19.92
N GLY A 133 -35.38 -2.77 -20.63
CA GLY A 133 -36.73 -3.25 -20.90
C GLY A 133 -36.71 -3.93 -22.28
N GLU A 134 -37.49 -5.00 -22.44
CA GLU A 134 -37.99 -5.56 -23.72
C GLU A 134 -36.95 -5.99 -24.78
N ASP A 135 -36.73 -7.29 -24.97
CA ASP A 135 -37.60 -8.07 -25.86
C ASP A 135 -37.23 -9.56 -25.94
N SER A 136 -38.28 -10.32 -26.23
CA SER A 136 -38.44 -11.77 -26.29
C SER A 136 -37.77 -12.43 -27.52
N ILE A 137 -37.84 -13.78 -27.58
CA ILE A 137 -37.75 -14.67 -28.78
C ILE A 137 -36.31 -15.01 -29.24
N LEU A 138 -35.83 -16.26 -29.36
CA LEU A 138 -36.44 -17.60 -29.50
C LEU A 138 -35.48 -18.70 -29.05
N ASP A 139 -36.07 -19.74 -28.46
CA ASP A 139 -35.56 -21.11 -28.33
C ASP A 139 -35.39 -21.76 -29.71
N VAL A 140 -34.18 -22.25 -30.02
CA VAL A 140 -33.93 -23.35 -30.96
C VAL A 140 -32.74 -24.14 -30.42
N GLY A 141 -33.01 -25.25 -29.75
CA GLY A 141 -32.04 -26.34 -29.64
C GLY A 141 -31.93 -27.11 -30.96
N ASP A 142 -30.74 -27.62 -31.27
CA ASP A 142 -30.56 -29.01 -31.71
C ASP A 142 -29.08 -29.42 -31.62
N ASP A 143 -28.87 -30.66 -31.24
CA ASP A 143 -27.60 -31.35 -31.05
C ASP A 143 -26.84 -31.54 -32.38
N ALA A 144 -25.50 -31.44 -32.37
CA ALA A 144 -24.67 -32.29 -33.21
C ALA A 144 -23.20 -32.30 -32.77
N ASP A 145 -22.75 -33.52 -32.58
CA ASP A 145 -21.46 -33.99 -32.12
C ASP A 145 -20.32 -33.77 -33.14
N SER A 146 -19.10 -33.87 -32.60
CA SER A 146 -17.84 -34.29 -33.21
C SER A 146 -16.71 -33.30 -33.60
N PRO A 147 -15.46 -33.78 -33.44
CA PRO A 147 -14.27 -32.98 -33.14
C PRO A 147 -13.34 -32.87 -34.36
N ALA A 148 -12.41 -31.91 -34.33
CA ALA A 148 -11.04 -32.11 -34.82
C ALA A 148 -10.16 -30.89 -34.55
N GLU A 149 -8.98 -31.16 -34.01
CA GLU A 149 -7.70 -30.50 -34.28
C GLU A 149 -7.70 -29.49 -35.43
N VAL A 150 -7.14 -28.30 -35.21
CA VAL A 150 -5.92 -27.85 -35.92
C VAL A 150 -5.18 -26.86 -35.01
N ALA A 151 -3.90 -27.13 -34.82
CA ALA A 151 -2.91 -26.31 -34.13
C ALA A 151 -2.59 -25.00 -34.90
N GLU A 152 -1.68 -24.21 -34.32
CA GLU A 152 -0.97 -23.08 -34.95
C GLU A 152 -1.83 -21.81 -35.02
N LEU A 153 -1.46 -20.70 -34.39
CA LEU A 153 -0.19 -20.03 -34.62
C LEU A 153 -0.03 -18.95 -33.54
N TRP A 154 0.97 -19.12 -32.68
CA TRP A 154 1.41 -18.04 -31.79
C TRP A 154 2.05 -16.92 -32.62
N MET A 155 1.66 -15.68 -32.29
CA MET A 155 2.46 -14.45 -32.31
C MET A 155 2.72 -13.75 -33.66
N PRO A 156 2.92 -12.41 -33.67
CA PRO A 156 3.68 -11.59 -32.71
C PRO A 156 2.91 -10.53 -31.91
#